data_AF-A0A150VLV1-F1
#
_entry.id   AF-A0A150VLV1-F1
#
_cell.length_a   1.000
_cell.length_b   1.000
_cell.length_c   1.000
_cell.angle_alpha   90.00
_cell.angle_beta   90.00
_cell.angle_gamma   90.00
#
_symmetry.space_group_name_H-M   'P 1'
#
loop_
_entity.id
_entity.type
_entity.pdbx_description
1 polymer ?
#
loop_
_entity_poly.entity_id
_entity_poly.type
_entity_poly.pdbx_seq_one_letter_code
_entity_poly.pdbx_strand_id
1 'polypeptide(L)'
;MVEGLDEPAEQLFTGVWQQRNRRNVPGPFYAGETDSMATGRLDAPGHIAYDDDLGGGFGFEFVYRQPVDAHQTEDLIHGLPDGAVPGLQLGR
;
A
#
# COMPACT_ATOMS: atom_id res chain seq x y z
N MET A 1 -18.61 1.78 -17.47
CA MET A 1 -17.44 2.28 -18.20
C MET A 1 -16.36 2.41 -17.15
N VAL A 2 -15.43 1.45 -17.10
CA VAL A 2 -14.28 1.53 -16.21
C VAL A 2 -13.21 2.27 -16.98
N GLU A 3 -12.88 3.49 -16.56
CA GLU A 3 -11.73 4.20 -17.11
C GLU A 3 -10.48 3.43 -16.70
N GLY A 4 -9.65 3.12 -17.70
CA GLY A 4 -8.48 2.28 -17.54
C GLY A 4 -7.48 2.88 -16.57
N LEU A 5 -6.90 2.01 -15.74
CA LEU A 5 -5.72 2.28 -14.93
C LEU A 5 -4.47 2.42 -15.85
N ASP A 6 -4.49 3.37 -16.79
CA ASP A 6 -3.39 3.63 -17.72
C ASP A 6 -2.36 4.61 -17.13
N GLU A 7 -2.41 4.89 -15.83
CA GLU A 7 -1.27 5.51 -15.14
C GLU A 7 -0.15 4.47 -15.06
N PRO A 8 1.04 4.75 -15.64
CA PRO A 8 2.12 3.77 -15.61
C PRO A 8 2.46 3.45 -14.15
N ALA A 9 2.67 2.18 -13.84
CA ALA A 9 2.95 1.71 -12.48
C ALA A 9 4.08 2.50 -11.78
N GLU A 10 5.01 3.05 -12.56
CA GLU A 10 6.09 3.93 -12.12
C GLU A 10 5.61 5.24 -11.46
N GLN A 11 4.42 5.72 -11.82
CA GLN A 11 3.76 6.89 -11.21
C GLN A 11 2.90 6.52 -9.99
N LEU A 12 2.30 5.33 -9.99
CA LEU A 12 1.56 4.80 -8.83
C LEU A 12 2.50 4.49 -7.66
N PHE A 13 3.73 4.10 -7.98
CA PHE A 13 4.64 3.50 -7.02
C PHE A 13 5.93 4.30 -6.74
N THR A 14 5.78 5.51 -6.20
CA THR A 14 6.88 6.48 -6.04
C THR A 14 7.55 6.50 -4.66
N GLY A 15 7.15 5.64 -3.72
CA GLY A 15 7.68 5.68 -2.35
C GLY A 15 9.14 5.25 -2.26
N VAL A 16 9.85 5.74 -1.22
CA VAL A 16 11.25 5.38 -0.98
C VAL A 16 11.41 4.42 0.20
N TRP A 17 12.35 3.48 0.09
CA TRP A 17 12.59 2.44 1.10
C TRP A 17 12.83 2.99 2.52
N GLN A 18 13.44 4.16 2.62
CA GLN A 18 13.73 4.85 3.89
C GLN A 18 12.45 5.25 4.64
N GLN A 19 11.34 5.49 3.93
CA GLN A 19 10.03 5.85 4.49
C GLN A 19 9.17 4.63 4.83
N ARG A 20 9.65 3.40 4.56
CA ARG A 20 8.83 2.22 4.82
C ARG A 20 8.51 2.11 6.32
N ASN A 21 7.24 1.86 6.62
CA ASN A 21 6.86 1.45 7.96
C ASN A 21 7.49 0.09 8.29
N ARG A 22 8.14 -0.04 9.45
CA ARG A 22 8.74 -1.31 9.91
C ARG A 22 7.73 -2.44 10.16
N ARG A 23 6.43 -2.14 10.13
CA ARG A 23 5.34 -3.13 10.22
C ARG A 23 4.85 -3.64 8.88
N ASN A 24 5.37 -3.13 7.75
CA ASN A 24 5.10 -3.63 6.40
C ASN A 24 5.70 -5.03 6.09
N VAL A 25 6.03 -5.83 7.10
CA VAL A 25 7.06 -6.90 6.99
C VAL A 25 6.47 -8.29 7.25
N PRO A 26 6.92 -9.34 6.52
CA PRO A 26 7.75 -9.31 5.31
C PRO A 26 6.94 -9.24 4.02
N GLY A 27 7.45 -8.56 2.99
CA GLY A 27 6.99 -8.70 1.61
C GLY A 27 7.30 -7.53 0.69
N PRO A 28 6.97 -7.66 -0.61
CA PRO A 28 7.29 -6.65 -1.61
C PRO A 28 6.43 -5.39 -1.44
N PHE A 29 5.18 -5.47 -0.99
CA PHE A 29 4.34 -4.27 -0.90
C PHE A 29 4.54 -3.55 0.42
N TYR A 30 4.82 -2.25 0.35
CA TYR A 30 4.87 -1.40 1.52
C TYR A 30 4.28 -0.02 1.22
N ALA A 31 3.61 0.54 2.24
CA ALA A 31 3.23 1.95 2.24
C ALA A 31 4.39 2.80 2.77
N GLY A 32 4.62 3.95 2.13
CA GLY A 32 5.52 5.00 2.59
C GLY A 32 4.85 5.92 3.61
N GLU A 33 5.53 7.00 3.97
CA GLU A 33 4.97 8.07 4.80
C GLU A 33 4.18 9.02 3.89
N THR A 34 2.88 8.76 3.75
CA THR A 34 1.96 9.57 2.93
C THR A 34 0.84 10.14 3.79
N ASP A 35 0.23 11.26 3.35
CA ASP A 35 -1.02 11.74 3.94
C ASP A 35 -2.13 10.76 3.56
N SER A 36 -2.39 9.78 4.43
CA SER A 36 -3.48 8.85 4.21
C SER A 36 -4.77 9.52 4.68
N MET A 37 -5.67 9.83 3.75
CA MET A 37 -7.08 10.16 4.05
C MET A 37 -7.84 9.00 4.75
N ALA A 38 -7.11 7.97 5.20
CA ALA A 38 -7.57 6.74 5.84
C ALA A 38 -8.57 5.95 4.98
N THR A 39 -8.38 5.92 3.66
CA THR A 39 -9.30 5.25 2.73
C THR A 39 -8.85 3.85 2.33
N GLY A 40 -7.59 3.46 2.54
CA GLY A 40 -7.06 2.20 1.99
C GLY A 40 -7.76 0.93 2.48
N ARG A 41 -8.38 0.94 3.67
CA ARG A 41 -9.20 -0.19 4.14
C ARG A 41 -10.54 -0.35 3.41
N LEU A 42 -11.01 0.65 2.70
CA LEU A 42 -12.24 0.54 1.91
C LEU A 42 -12.04 -0.45 0.75
N ASP A 43 -10.85 -0.45 0.15
CA ASP A 43 -10.49 -1.31 -0.97
C ASP A 43 -9.71 -2.57 -0.54
N ALA A 44 -8.84 -2.48 0.48
CA ALA A 44 -7.97 -3.57 0.92
C ALA A 44 -8.02 -3.87 2.45
N PRO A 45 -9.21 -4.15 3.03
CA PRO A 45 -9.36 -4.35 4.49
C PRO A 45 -8.55 -5.54 5.04
N GLY A 46 -8.29 -6.55 4.21
CA GLY A 46 -7.48 -7.71 4.56
C GLY A 46 -5.96 -7.46 4.60
N HIS A 47 -5.51 -6.30 4.14
CA HIS A 47 -4.09 -6.00 3.90
C HIS A 47 -3.62 -4.69 4.55
N ILE A 48 -4.50 -3.69 4.71
CA ILE A 48 -4.14 -2.36 5.22
C ILE A 48 -4.58 -2.15 6.67
N ALA A 49 -3.68 -1.60 7.47
CA ALA A 49 -3.94 -1.16 8.84
C ALA A 49 -3.42 0.27 9.06
N TYR A 50 -3.98 0.94 10.07
CA TYR A 50 -3.56 2.28 10.46
C TYR A 50 -2.64 2.23 11.66
N ASP A 51 -1.65 3.12 11.66
CA ASP A 51 -0.80 3.40 12.80
C ASP A 51 -1.43 4.45 13.71
N ASP A 52 -2.56 4.12 14.34
CA ASP A 52 -3.00 4.91 15.48
C ASP A 52 -3.21 4.03 16.72
N ASP A 53 -2.69 4.54 17.84
CA ASP A 53 -3.01 4.10 19.20
C ASP A 53 -4.25 4.86 19.75
N LEU A 54 -4.82 5.79 18.96
CA LEU A 54 -5.74 6.83 19.44
C LEU A 54 -7.17 6.73 18.87
N GLY A 55 -7.48 5.75 18.01
CA GLY A 55 -8.83 5.48 17.52
C GLY A 55 -9.46 6.62 16.72
N GLY A 56 -8.63 7.48 16.11
CA GLY A 56 -9.04 8.75 15.51
C GLY A 56 -8.97 8.81 13.98
N GLY A 57 -8.34 7.83 13.32
CA GLY A 57 -8.26 7.77 11.86
C GLY A 57 -7.22 8.71 11.23
N PHE A 58 -6.24 9.18 12.00
CA PHE A 58 -5.17 10.09 11.54
C PHE A 58 -3.77 9.45 11.54
N GLY A 59 -3.70 8.12 11.72
CA GLY A 59 -2.45 7.37 11.69
C GLY A 59 -2.03 6.98 10.26
N PHE A 60 -0.75 6.69 10.06
CA PHE A 60 -0.24 6.25 8.75
C PHE A 60 -0.76 4.86 8.36
N GLU A 61 -1.14 4.69 7.10
CA GLU A 61 -1.45 3.38 6.53
C GLU A 61 -0.19 2.51 6.41
N PHE A 62 -0.35 1.21 6.66
CA PHE A 62 0.69 0.21 6.42
C PHE A 62 0.10 -1.14 6.01
N VAL A 63 0.85 -1.89 5.21
CA VAL A 63 0.52 -3.23 4.72
C VAL A 63 0.87 -4.27 5.79
N TYR A 64 -0.10 -4.69 6.60
CA TYR A 64 0.13 -5.66 7.69
C TYR A 64 0.09 -7.12 7.22
N ARG A 65 -0.45 -7.38 6.02
CA ARG A 65 -0.51 -8.71 5.41
C ARG A 65 -0.29 -8.59 3.91
N GLN A 66 0.62 -9.40 3.39
CA GLN A 66 0.89 -9.44 1.95
C GLN A 66 -0.17 -10.24 1.19
N PRO A 67 -0.46 -9.88 -0.06
CA PRO A 67 -1.33 -10.66 -0.92
C PRO A 67 -0.66 -11.98 -1.29
N VAL A 68 -1.43 -13.06 -1.36
CA VAL A 68 -0.92 -14.39 -1.74
C VAL A 68 -1.41 -14.88 -3.10
N ASP A 69 -2.30 -14.12 -3.74
CA ASP A 69 -2.84 -14.40 -5.06
C ASP A 69 -3.08 -13.08 -5.84
N ALA A 70 -3.46 -13.22 -7.11
CA ALA A 70 -3.66 -12.10 -8.02
C ALA A 70 -4.82 -11.19 -7.60
N HIS A 71 -5.89 -11.76 -7.04
CA HIS A 71 -7.07 -10.99 -6.64
C HIS A 71 -6.74 -10.11 -5.43
N GLN A 72 -6.07 -10.67 -4.42
CA GLN A 72 -5.57 -9.90 -3.29
C GLN A 72 -4.55 -8.84 -3.70
N THR A 73 -3.78 -9.11 -4.76
CA THR A 73 -2.82 -8.13 -5.30
C THR A 73 -3.57 -6.96 -5.92
N GLU A 74 -4.63 -7.21 -6.69
CA GLU A 74 -5.49 -6.17 -7.26
C GLU A 74 -6.15 -5.34 -6.16
N ASP A 75 -6.79 -5.98 -5.18
CA ASP A 75 -7.39 -5.30 -4.02
C ASP A 75 -6.36 -4.38 -3.33
N LEU A 76 -5.15 -4.90 -3.09
CA LEU A 76 -4.09 -4.13 -2.45
C LEU A 76 -3.61 -2.97 -3.31
N ILE A 77 -3.46 -3.14 -4.63
CA ILE A 77 -3.06 -2.05 -5.53
C ILE A 77 -4.07 -0.91 -5.49
N HIS A 78 -5.37 -1.24 -5.44
CA HIS A 78 -6.44 -0.24 -5.34
C HIS A 78 -6.49 0.48 -3.99
N GLY A 79 -6.16 -0.22 -2.90
CA GLY A 79 -6.16 0.37 -1.56
C GLY A 79 -4.89 1.12 -1.17
N LEU A 80 -3.81 0.98 -1.93
CA LEU A 80 -2.55 1.64 -1.62
C LEU A 80 -2.63 3.16 -1.88
N PRO A 81 -2.15 4.00 -0.96
CA PRO A 81 -2.08 5.44 -1.20
C PRO A 81 -1.04 5.77 -2.29
N ASP A 82 -1.24 6.90 -2.96
CA ASP A 82 -0.29 7.45 -3.94
C ASP A 82 1.14 7.46 -3.35
N GLY A 83 2.08 6.77 -4.02
CA GLY A 83 3.45 6.63 -3.53
C GLY A 83 3.77 5.33 -2.78
N ALA A 84 2.98 4.26 -2.96
CA ALA A 84 3.38 2.92 -2.53
C ALA A 84 4.57 2.38 -3.35
N VAL A 85 5.09 1.18 -3.09
CA VAL A 85 6.24 0.65 -3.85
C VAL A 85 6.14 -0.87 -3.98
N PRO A 86 6.28 -1.45 -5.18
CA PRO A 86 6.42 -2.87 -5.36
C PRO A 86 7.89 -3.18 -5.15
N GLY A 87 8.19 -3.80 -4.02
CA GLY A 87 9.49 -4.35 -3.66
C GLY A 87 9.83 -5.60 -4.47
N LEU A 88 9.58 -5.60 -5.78
CA LEU A 88 10.19 -6.56 -6.69
C LEU A 88 11.67 -6.19 -6.80
N GLN A 89 12.46 -6.67 -5.85
CA GLN A 89 13.90 -6.74 -6.03
C GLN A 89 14.13 -7.78 -7.14
N LEU A 90 14.21 -7.31 -8.39
CA LEU A 90 14.75 -8.10 -9.49
C LEU A 90 16.16 -8.53 -9.05
N GLY A 91 16.26 -9.79 -8.63
CA GLY A 91 17.51 -10.43 -8.30
C GLY A 91 18.44 -10.37 -9.51
N ARG A 92 19.69 -10.05 -9.22
CA ARG A 92 20.81 -10.14 -10.17
C ARG A 92 20.98 -11.56 -10.70
#